data_AF-A0A2W7RBQ7-F1
#
_entry.id   AF-A0A2W7RBQ7-F1
#
_cell.length_a   1.000
_cell.length_b   1.000
_cell.length_c   1.000
_cell.angle_alpha   90.00
_cell.angle_beta   90.00
_cell.angle_gamma   90.00
#
_symmetry.space_group_name_H-M   'P 1'
#
loop_
_entity.id
_entity.type
_entity.pdbx_description
1 polymer ?
#
loop_
_entity_poly.entity_id
_entity_poly.type
_entity_poly.pdbx_seq_one_letter_code
_entity_poly.pdbx_strand_id
1 'polypeptide(L)' 'MADKLEVLPFAIGVSRKAKGIIKQNLWISLGVVGLLITPTTLGFASIGVAVLIHEGSTIVVVVNALILLGYEKK' A
#
# COMPACT_ATOMS: atom_id res chain seq x y z
N MET A 1 9.68 23.78 16.50
CA MET A 1 9.86 23.04 15.21
C MET A 1 8.81 23.40 14.17
N ALA A 2 7.58 23.76 14.58
CA ALA A 2 6.50 24.20 13.67
C ALA A 2 6.71 25.59 13.04
N ASP A 3 7.64 26.40 13.56
CA ASP A 3 7.82 27.80 13.15
C ASP A 3 8.68 27.98 11.88
N LYS A 4 9.17 26.90 11.29
CA LYS A 4 9.97 26.94 10.06
C LYS A 4 9.09 26.72 8.84
N LEU A 5 8.44 27.77 8.35
CA LEU A 5 7.66 27.76 7.10
C LEU A 5 8.49 27.22 5.90
N GLU A 6 9.82 27.30 5.97
CA GLU A 6 10.77 26.75 5.02
C GLU A 6 10.68 25.21 4.83
N VAL A 7 10.10 24.47 5.79
CA VAL A 7 9.92 23.01 5.70
C VAL A 7 8.60 22.59 5.04
N LEU A 8 7.65 23.52 4.86
CA LEU A 8 6.36 23.22 4.23
C LEU A 8 6.51 22.61 2.82
N PRO A 9 7.34 23.16 1.92
CA PRO A 9 7.48 22.60 0.57
C PRO A 9 7.97 21.15 0.58
N PHE A 10 8.87 20.81 1.51
CA PHE A 10 9.35 19.44 1.70
C PHE A 10 8.22 18.52 2.20
N ALA A 11 7.52 18.93 3.26
CA ALA A 11 6.40 18.16 3.82
C ALA A 11 5.28 17.92 2.80
N ILE A 12 4.96 18.94 1.98
CA ILE A 12 3.98 18.82 0.89
C ILE A 12 4.46 17.81 -0.16
N GLY A 13 5.75 17.83 -0.52
CA GLY A 13 6.35 16.87 -1.45
C GLY A 13 6.23 15.43 -0.97
N VAL A 14 6.65 15.16 0.27
CA VAL A 14 6.49 13.84 0.92
C VAL A 14 5.03 13.42 0.95
N SER A 15 4.11 14.32 1.35
CA SER A 15 2.68 14.05 1.42
C SER A 15 2.07 13.67 0.07
N ARG A 16 2.45 14.36 -1.01
CA ARG A 16 2.00 14.03 -2.38
C ARG A 16 2.48 12.64 -2.80
N LYS A 17 3.74 12.29 -2.52
CA LYS A 17 4.29 10.95 -2.81
C LYS A 17 3.59 9.88 -1.98
N ALA A 18 3.41 10.12 -0.68
CA ALA A 18 2.69 9.24 0.23
C ALA A 18 1.26 8.98 -0.26
N LYS A 19 0.53 10.01 -0.67
CA LYS A 19 -0.82 9.88 -1.24
C LYS A 19 -0.85 8.98 -2.48
N GLY A 20 0.17 9.03 -3.32
CA GLY A 20 0.31 8.13 -4.47
C GLY A 20 0.47 6.67 -4.03
N ILE A 21 1.39 6.41 -3.09
CA ILE A 21 1.64 5.07 -2.54
C ILE A 21 0.40 4.50 -1.84
N ILE A 22 -0.32 5.33 -1.05
CA ILE A 22 -1.56 4.93 -0.39
C ILE A 22 -2.60 4.47 -1.42
N LYS A 23 -2.77 5.21 -2.52
CA LYS A 23 -3.70 4.81 -3.59
C LYS A 23 -3.29 3.49 -4.24
N GLN A 24 -2.00 3.27 -4.48
CA GLN A 24 -1.50 2.01 -5.03
C GLN A 24 -1.77 0.84 -4.08
N ASN A 25 -1.45 1.00 -2.80
CA ASN A 25 -1.70 -0.01 -1.78
C ASN A 25 -3.20 -0.33 -1.69
N LEU A 26 -4.07 0.69 -1.73
CA LEU A 26 -5.51 0.48 -1.73
C LEU A 26 -5.97 -0.32 -2.95
N TRP A 27 -5.47 0.01 -4.15
CA TRP A 27 -5.78 -0.76 -5.36
C TRP A 27 -5.32 -2.21 -5.26
N ILE A 28 -4.12 -2.46 -4.74
CA ILE A 28 -3.59 -3.82 -4.54
C ILE A 28 -4.47 -4.58 -3.55
N SER A 29 -4.75 -4.01 -2.37
CA SER A 29 -5.52 -4.66 -1.33
C SER A 29 -6.96 -4.96 -1.78
N LEU A 30 -7.62 -4.00 -2.43
CA LEU A 30 -8.97 -4.22 -2.97
C LEU A 30 -8.97 -5.25 -4.10
N GLY A 31 -7.94 -5.23 -4.97
CA GLY A 31 -7.77 -6.22 -6.02
C GLY A 31 -7.60 -7.64 -5.49
N VAL A 32 -6.76 -7.82 -4.46
CA VAL A 32 -6.55 -9.13 -3.81
C VAL A 32 -7.83 -9.62 -3.15
N VAL A 33 -8.52 -8.77 -2.39
CA VAL A 33 -9.78 -9.14 -1.75
C VAL A 33 -10.83 -9.52 -2.78
N GLY A 34 -11.01 -8.72 -3.84
CA GLY A 34 -11.95 -9.01 -4.92
C GLY A 34 -11.62 -10.33 -5.62
N LEU A 35 -10.34 -10.57 -5.92
CA LEU A 35 -9.88 -11.79 -6.57
C LEU A 35 -10.01 -13.03 -5.69
N LEU A 36 -9.87 -12.90 -4.36
CA LEU A 36 -9.99 -14.03 -3.44
C LEU A 36 -11.45 -14.37 -3.12
N ILE A 37 -12.34 -13.39 -3.04
CA ILE A 37 -13.76 -13.63 -2.74
C ILE A 37 -14.40 -14.54 -3.79
N THR A 38 -14.19 -14.28 -5.08
CA THR A 38 -14.85 -15.02 -6.17
C THR A 38 -14.58 -16.54 -6.13
N PRO A 39 -13.32 -17.03 -6.16
CA PRO A 39 -13.04 -18.47 -6.12
C PRO A 39 -13.28 -19.09 -4.74
N THR A 40 -13.13 -18.34 -3.64
CA THR A 40 -13.36 -18.89 -2.29
C THR A 40 -14.85 -19.13 -2.04
N THR A 41 -15.72 -18.22 -2.49
CA THR A 41 -17.18 -18.39 -2.36
C THR A 41 -17.75 -19.46 -3.29
N LEU A 42 -17.14 -19.66 -4.45
CA LEU A 42 -17.49 -20.74 -5.39
C LEU A 42 -16.86 -22.10 -5.01
N GLY A 43 -16.05 -22.16 -3.95
CA GLY A 43 -15.40 -23.39 -3.49
C GLY A 43 -14.22 -23.85 -4.35
N PHE A 44 -13.73 -23.01 -5.27
CA PHE A 44 -12.57 -23.31 -6.13
C PHE A 44 -11.23 -23.07 -5.44
N ALA A 45 -11.18 -22.26 -4.38
CA ALA A 45 -9.98 -21.99 -3.60
C ALA A 45 -10.10 -22.54 -2.18
N SER A 46 -9.04 -23.21 -1.71
CA SER A 46 -8.95 -23.64 -0.31
C SER A 46 -8.61 -22.45 0.59
N ILE A 47 -9.05 -22.53 1.86
CA ILE A 47 -8.81 -21.49 2.86
C ILE A 47 -7.29 -21.23 3.02
N GLY A 48 -6.47 -22.28 3.02
CA GLY A 48 -5.01 -22.13 3.15
C GLY A 48 -4.38 -21.30 2.04
N VAL A 49 -4.79 -21.52 0.77
CA VAL A 49 -4.31 -20.74 -0.37
C VAL A 49 -4.81 -19.30 -0.29
N ALA A 50 -6.07 -19.09 0.10
CA ALA A 50 -6.63 -17.76 0.26
C ALA A 50 -5.90 -16.94 1.32
N VAL A 51 -5.60 -17.54 2.48
CA VAL A 51 -4.84 -16.90 3.56
C VAL A 51 -3.42 -16.57 3.10
N LEU A 52 -2.74 -17.51 2.45
CA LEU A 52 -1.37 -17.28 1.96
C LEU A 52 -1.29 -16.11 0.97
N ILE A 53 -2.25 -16.00 0.05
CA ILE A 53 -2.31 -14.87 -0.90
C ILE A 53 -2.67 -13.57 -0.17
N HIS A 54 -3.62 -13.60 0.76
CA HIS A 54 -4.03 -12.43 1.53
C HIS A 54 -2.86 -11.88 2.35
N GLU A 55 -2.22 -12.72 3.16
CA GLU A 55 -1.08 -12.32 3.98
C GLU A 55 0.16 -12.01 3.14
N GLY A 56 0.39 -12.73 2.04
CA GLY A 56 1.45 -12.41 1.08
C GLY A 56 1.30 -11.01 0.49
N SER A 57 0.06 -10.57 0.23
CA SER A 57 -0.20 -9.21 -0.25
C SER A 57 0.16 -8.12 0.76
N THR A 58 0.13 -8.43 2.07
CA THR A 58 0.54 -7.46 3.11
C THR A 58 2.03 -7.14 3.00
N ILE A 59 2.86 -8.14 2.69
CA ILE A 59 4.30 -7.95 2.47
C ILE A 59 4.53 -7.04 1.27
N VAL A 60 3.79 -7.25 0.17
CA VAL A 60 3.90 -6.42 -1.04
C VAL A 60 3.59 -4.95 -0.75
N VAL A 61 2.49 -4.65 -0.04
CA VAL A 61 2.12 -3.26 0.28
C VAL A 61 3.07 -2.61 1.28
N VAL A 62 3.66 -3.39 2.21
CA VAL A 62 4.70 -2.91 3.13
C VAL A 62 5.95 -2.53 2.35
N VAL A 63 6.43 -3.39 1.44
CA VAL A 63 7.58 -3.07 0.58
C VAL A 63 7.32 -1.82 -0.26
N ASN A 64 6.13 -1.66 -0.82
CA ASN A 64 5.78 -0.44 -1.57
C ASN A 64 5.80 0.81 -0.68
N ALA A 65 5.41 0.70 0.60
CA ALA A 65 5.49 1.80 1.55
C ALA A 65 6.93 2.18 1.91
N LEU A 66 7.85 1.22 1.97
CA LEU A 66 9.27 1.47 2.28
C LEU A 66 9.96 2.37 1.25
N ILE A 67 9.48 2.43 0.00
CA ILE A 67 10.00 3.36 -1.03
C ILE A 67 9.91 4.82 -0.56
N LEU A 68 8.94 5.16 0.28
CA LEU A 68 8.80 6.51 0.82
C LEU A 68 9.96 6.90 1.76
N LEU A 69 10.63 5.93 2.40
CA LEU A 69 11.78 6.19 3.27
C LEU A 69 12.98 6.74 2.49
N GLY A 70 13.10 6.40 1.21
CA GLY A 70 14.12 6.94 0.30
C GLY A 70 13.75 8.27 -0.34
N TYR A 71 12.72 8.98 0.16
CA TYR A 71 12.33 10.27 -0.40
C TYR A 71 13.39 11.34 -0.07
N GLU A 72 14.19 11.69 -1.07
CA GLU A 72 15.13 12.81 -0.99
C GLU A 72 14.53 14.08 -1.62
N LYS A 73 14.84 15.23 -1.01
CA LYS A 73 14.49 16.54 -1.52
C LYS A 73 15.38 16.81 -2.74
N LYS A 74 14.82 16.77 -3.96
CA LYS A 74 15.46 17.41 -5.11
C LYS A 74 15.45 18.93 -4.95
#